data_AF-A0A645I448-F1
#
_entry.id   AF-A0A645I448-F1
#
_cell.length_a   1.000
_cell.length_b   1.000
_cell.length_c   1.000
_cell.angle_alpha   90.00
_cell.angle_beta   90.00
_cell.angle_gamma   90.00
#
_symmetry.space_group_name_H-M   'P 1'
#
loop_
_entity.id
_entity.type
_entity.pdbx_description
1 polymer ?
#
loop_
_entity_poly.entity_id
_entity_poly.type
_entity_poly.pdbx_seq_one_letter_code
_entity_poly.pdbx_strand_id
1 'polypeptide(L)'
;MQIEWRYVSRTPENERFTYNDLSPAVISEFTVIINASPVGTFPQTEDCPDIPYTHLTPRHLLYDLVYNPEETLFLQKGKRQGATVKNGREMLELQALAAWDIWNE
;
A
#
# COMPACT_ATOMS: atom_id res chain seq x y z
N MET A 1 -2.38 -5.23 -20.08
CA MET A 1 -1.18 -4.60 -19.52
C MET A 1 -0.61 -5.58 -18.51
N GLN A 2 0.61 -6.11 -18.72
CA GLN A 2 1.28 -6.97 -17.74
C GLN A 2 2.17 -6.07 -16.87
N ILE A 3 1.74 -5.79 -15.65
CA ILE A 3 2.54 -5.08 -14.65
C ILE A 3 3.22 -6.15 -13.79
N GLU A 4 4.54 -6.11 -13.69
CA GLU A 4 5.26 -7.00 -12.78
C GLU A 4 4.99 -6.62 -11.32
N TRP A 5 4.77 -7.63 -10.48
CA TRP A 5 4.50 -7.43 -9.06
C TRP A 5 5.15 -8.54 -8.21
N ARG A 6 5.32 -8.24 -6.93
CA ARG A 6 5.76 -9.19 -5.90
C ARG A 6 4.93 -8.99 -4.64
N TYR A 7 4.57 -10.08 -3.96
CA TYR A 7 3.93 -10.00 -2.65
C TYR A 7 4.98 -9.77 -1.55
N VAL A 8 4.56 -9.07 -0.50
CA VAL A 8 5.30 -8.96 0.75
C VAL A 8 4.47 -9.52 1.89
N SER A 9 5.00 -10.45 2.68
CA SER A 9 4.33 -10.92 3.90
C SER A 9 5.33 -11.37 4.97
N ARG A 10 4.84 -11.56 6.20
CA ARG A 10 5.68 -12.06 7.31
C ARG A 10 6.09 -13.52 7.14
N THR A 11 5.35 -14.29 6.35
CA THR A 11 5.55 -15.73 6.19
C THR A 11 6.27 -15.99 4.87
N PRO A 12 7.48 -16.59 4.90
CA PRO A 12 8.21 -16.90 3.70
C PRO A 12 7.45 -17.94 2.86
N GLU A 13 7.43 -17.74 1.55
CA GLU A 13 6.87 -18.64 0.55
C GLU A 13 7.61 -18.42 -0.78
N ASN A 14 7.55 -19.37 -1.71
CA ASN A 14 8.14 -19.20 -3.04
C ASN A 14 7.61 -17.92 -3.71
N GLU A 15 8.51 -17.17 -4.34
CA GLU A 15 8.20 -15.95 -5.12
C GLU A 15 7.60 -14.78 -4.30
N ARG A 16 7.74 -14.81 -2.97
CA ARG A 16 7.29 -13.75 -2.06
C ARG A 16 8.48 -13.14 -1.31
N PHE A 17 8.47 -11.82 -1.13
CA PHE A 17 9.38 -11.15 -0.20
C PHE A 17 8.85 -11.19 1.24
N THR A 18 9.76 -11.34 2.18
CA THR A 18 9.52 -10.94 3.56
C THR A 18 9.89 -9.46 3.75
N TYR A 19 9.45 -8.86 4.86
CA TYR A 19 9.84 -7.47 5.18
C TYR A 19 11.36 -7.31 5.30
N ASN A 20 12.08 -8.35 5.74
CA ASN A 20 13.55 -8.36 5.83
C ASN A 20 14.23 -8.39 4.45
N ASP A 21 13.52 -8.84 3.40
CA ASP A 21 14.07 -8.91 2.04
C ASP A 21 13.98 -7.56 1.30
N LEU A 22 13.30 -6.57 1.88
CA LEU A 22 13.11 -5.24 1.29
C LEU A 22 14.39 -4.41 1.40
N SER A 23 15.36 -4.73 0.56
CA SER A 23 16.58 -3.93 0.43
C SER A 23 16.32 -2.58 -0.27
N PRO A 24 17.24 -1.60 -0.15
CA PRO A 24 17.15 -0.36 -0.92
C PRO A 24 17.05 -0.57 -2.44
N ALA A 25 17.67 -1.64 -2.96
CA ALA A 25 17.59 -1.99 -4.37
C ALA A 25 16.16 -2.41 -4.75
N VAL A 26 15.52 -3.25 -3.93
CA VAL A 26 14.12 -3.66 -4.12
C VAL A 26 13.20 -2.45 -4.07
N ILE A 27 13.33 -1.58 -3.07
CA ILE A 27 12.48 -0.38 -2.98
C ILE A 27 12.67 0.53 -4.20
N SER A 28 13.90 0.71 -4.68
CA SER A 28 14.15 1.53 -5.87
C SER A 28 13.63 0.90 -7.17
N GLU A 29 13.50 -0.42 -7.23
CA GLU A 29 12.96 -1.15 -8.39
C GLU A 29 11.43 -1.08 -8.42
N PHE A 30 10.78 -1.28 -7.27
CA PHE A 30 9.32 -1.27 -7.13
C PHE A 30 8.81 0.11 -6.70
N THR A 31 8.50 0.96 -7.67
CA THR A 31 8.05 2.33 -7.42
C THR A 31 6.57 2.46 -7.03
N VAL A 32 5.79 1.38 -7.11
CA VAL A 32 4.39 1.34 -6.64
C VAL A 32 4.29 0.36 -5.48
N ILE A 33 3.94 0.86 -4.31
CA ILE A 33 3.86 0.09 -3.07
C ILE A 33 2.43 0.18 -2.55
N ILE A 34 1.77 -0.98 -2.41
CA ILE A 34 0.36 -1.06 -2.02
C ILE A 34 0.26 -1.73 -0.64
N ASN A 35 -0.31 -1.04 0.35
CA ASN A 35 -0.72 -1.67 1.61
C ASN A 35 -2.08 -2.35 1.41
N ALA A 36 -2.04 -3.67 1.22
CA ALA A 36 -3.22 -4.53 1.16
C ALA A 36 -3.43 -5.33 2.47
N SER A 37 -2.81 -4.89 3.56
CA SER A 37 -2.96 -5.49 4.89
C SER A 37 -3.88 -4.64 5.77
N PRO A 38 -4.44 -5.19 6.87
CA PRO A 38 -5.23 -4.39 7.81
C PRO A 38 -4.36 -3.48 8.71
N VAL A 39 -3.04 -3.48 8.57
CA VAL A 39 -2.14 -2.68 9.42
C VAL A 39 -2.40 -1.18 9.18
N GLY A 40 -2.50 -0.42 10.27
CA GLY A 40 -2.78 1.02 10.24
C GLY A 40 -4.27 1.39 10.26
N THR A 41 -5.17 0.40 10.34
CA THR A 41 -6.59 0.62 10.57
C THR A 41 -6.92 0.89 12.04
N PHE A 42 -8.09 1.48 12.32
CA PHE A 42 -8.60 1.61 13.69
C PHE A 42 -8.77 0.23 14.36
N PRO A 43 -8.37 0.04 15.64
CA PRO A 43 -7.87 1.05 16.59
C PRO A 43 -6.34 1.27 16.57
N GLN A 44 -5.60 0.48 15.80
CA GLN A 44 -4.13 0.48 15.74
C GLN A 44 -3.60 1.44 14.66
N THR A 45 -3.98 2.72 14.74
CA THR A 45 -3.64 3.73 13.72
C THR A 45 -2.17 4.15 13.71
N GLU A 46 -1.43 3.81 14.77
CA GLU A 46 -0.01 4.10 14.93
C GLU A 46 0.90 3.00 14.35
N ASP A 47 0.30 1.91 13.85
CA ASP A 47 1.04 0.85 13.16
C ASP A 47 1.08 1.11 11.64
N CYS A 48 2.14 0.65 10.99
CA CYS A 48 2.27 0.69 9.53
C CYS A 48 3.13 -0.48 9.04
N PRO A 49 3.02 -0.89 7.76
CA PRO A 49 3.93 -1.88 7.18
C PRO A 49 5.40 -1.49 7.39
N ASP A 50 6.23 -2.44 7.76
CA ASP A 50 7.64 -2.21 8.09
C ASP A 50 8.50 -2.22 6.82
N ILE A 51 8.38 -1.16 6.03
CA ILE A 51 9.17 -0.97 4.82
C ILE A 51 10.30 0.05 5.05
N PRO A 52 11.37 0.04 4.23
CA PRO A 52 12.48 0.99 4.33
C PRO A 52 12.09 2.40 3.86
N TYR A 53 11.27 3.12 4.63
CA TYR A 53 10.73 4.44 4.23
C TYR A 53 11.82 5.45 3.86
N THR A 54 13.01 5.37 4.46
CA THR A 54 14.16 6.24 4.15
C THR A 54 14.68 6.12 2.72
N HIS A 55 14.29 5.06 1.99
CA HIS A 55 14.66 4.84 0.59
C HIS A 55 13.56 5.26 -0.40
N LEU A 56 12.44 5.76 0.10
CA LEU A 56 11.41 6.37 -0.72
C LEU A 56 11.92 7.68 -1.34
N THR A 57 11.37 7.99 -2.51
CA THR A 57 11.71 9.16 -3.32
C THR A 57 10.44 9.68 -3.99
N PRO A 58 10.43 10.88 -4.59
CA PRO A 58 9.28 11.38 -5.34
C PRO A 58 8.81 10.54 -6.53
N ARG A 59 9.59 9.54 -6.95
CA ARG A 59 9.19 8.55 -7.96
C ARG A 59 8.23 7.49 -7.42
N HIS A 60 8.09 7.37 -6.10
CA HIS A 60 7.26 6.33 -5.50
C HIS A 60 5.80 6.78 -5.37
N LEU A 61 4.90 5.81 -5.55
CA LEU A 61 3.50 5.88 -5.18
C LEU A 61 3.25 4.91 -4.02
N LEU A 62 2.73 5.43 -2.92
CA LEU A 62 2.18 4.62 -1.83
C LEU A 62 0.66 4.65 -1.93
N TYR A 63 0.06 3.47 -2.10
CA TYR A 63 -1.39 3.30 -2.13
C TYR A 63 -1.83 2.48 -0.93
N ASP A 64 -2.64 3.05 -0.05
CA ASP A 64 -3.24 2.33 1.07
C ASP A 64 -4.68 1.95 0.75
N LEU A 65 -5.04 0.68 0.93
CA LEU A 65 -6.44 0.26 0.85
C LEU A 65 -7.23 0.64 2.10
N VAL A 66 -6.53 0.97 3.20
CA VAL A 66 -7.14 1.56 4.39
C VAL A 66 -7.63 2.98 4.06
N TYR A 67 -8.85 3.28 4.47
CA TYR A 67 -9.51 4.59 4.27
C TYR A 67 -9.91 5.28 5.58
N ASN A 68 -9.78 4.58 6.72
CA ASN A 68 -10.01 5.14 8.04
C ASN A 68 -8.85 4.74 8.98
N PRO A 69 -7.97 5.67 9.38
CA PRO A 69 -8.02 7.12 9.13
C PRO A 69 -7.75 7.51 7.66
N GLU A 70 -8.11 8.73 7.26
CA GLU A 70 -7.94 9.22 5.87
C GLU A 70 -6.46 9.27 5.43
N GLU A 71 -5.55 9.56 6.37
CA GLU A 71 -4.10 9.56 6.15
C GLU A 71 -3.42 8.67 7.22
N THR A 72 -3.22 7.40 6.88
CA THR A 72 -2.54 6.40 7.74
C THR A 72 -1.07 6.74 7.97
N LEU A 73 -0.45 6.15 9.00
CA LEU A 73 0.99 6.35 9.25
C LEU A 73 1.86 5.92 8.06
N PHE A 74 1.44 4.90 7.30
CA PHE A 74 2.07 4.47 6.05
C PHE A 74 2.13 5.62 5.03
N LEU A 75 0.99 6.27 4.78
CA LEU A 75 0.89 7.40 3.85
C LEU A 75 1.65 8.62 4.37
N GLN A 76 1.53 8.95 5.67
CA GLN A 76 2.26 10.06 6.28
C GLN A 76 3.78 9.89 6.12
N LYS A 77 4.31 8.69 6.37
CA LYS A 77 5.75 8.41 6.24
C LYS A 77 6.23 8.53 4.79
N GLY A 78 5.45 8.05 3.80
CA GLY A 78 5.81 8.24 2.39
C GLY A 78 5.78 9.70 1.95
N LYS A 79 4.75 10.44 2.36
CA LYS A 79 4.62 11.88 2.05
C LYS A 79 5.77 12.69 2.61
N ARG A 80 6.26 12.36 3.82
CA ARG A 80 7.48 12.99 4.41
C ARG A 80 8.73 12.77 3.57
N GLN A 81 8.79 11.72 2.76
CA GLN A 81 9.89 11.40 1.83
C GLN A 81 9.64 11.94 0.42
N GLY A 82 8.55 12.70 0.22
CA GLY A 82 8.15 13.28 -1.05
C GLY A 82 7.45 12.33 -2.00
N ALA A 83 7.09 11.11 -1.56
CA ALA A 83 6.34 10.16 -2.39
C ALA A 83 4.91 10.66 -2.64
N THR A 84 4.34 10.25 -3.77
CA THR A 84 2.91 10.43 -4.05
C THR A 84 2.12 9.44 -3.21
N VAL A 85 0.98 9.86 -2.66
CA VAL A 85 0.16 9.03 -1.76
C VAL A 85 -1.29 9.00 -2.20
N LYS A 86 -1.95 7.84 -2.05
CA LYS A 86 -3.38 7.65 -2.31
C LYS A 86 -3.99 6.74 -1.24
N ASN A 87 -5.19 7.07 -0.77
CA ASN A 87 -5.96 6.23 0.14
C ASN A 87 -7.08 5.46 -0.57
N GLY A 88 -7.67 4.50 0.15
CA GLY A 88 -8.64 3.55 -0.39
C GLY A 88 -10.06 4.07 -0.58
N ARG A 89 -10.37 5.32 -0.17
CA ARG A 89 -11.76 5.82 -0.14
C ARG A 89 -12.44 5.78 -1.51
N GLU A 90 -11.76 6.28 -2.53
CA GLU A 90 -12.28 6.27 -3.91
C GLU A 90 -12.50 4.85 -4.43
N MET A 91 -11.60 3.90 -4.09
CA MET A 91 -11.80 2.49 -4.44
C MET A 91 -13.06 1.93 -3.78
N LEU A 92 -13.30 2.25 -2.50
CA LEU A 92 -14.50 1.84 -1.76
C LEU A 92 -15.80 2.38 -2.39
N GLU A 93 -15.78 3.63 -2.86
CA GLU A 93 -16.91 4.26 -3.54
C GLU A 93 -17.17 3.59 -4.90
N LEU A 94 -16.13 3.41 -5.71
CA LEU A 94 -16.23 2.79 -7.03
C LEU A 94 -16.69 1.33 -6.98
N GLN A 95 -16.20 0.54 -6.02
CA GLN A 95 -16.66 -0.83 -5.85
C GLN A 95 -18.11 -0.92 -5.36
N ALA A 96 -18.61 0.07 -4.61
CA ALA A 96 -20.02 0.13 -4.23
C ALA A 96 -20.92 0.43 -5.45
N LEU A 97 -20.51 1.35 -6.33
CA LEU A 97 -21.21 1.65 -7.58
C LEU A 97 -21.21 0.43 -8.52
N ALA A 98 -20.07 -0.22 -8.68
CA ALA A 98 -19.98 -1.43 -9.51
C ALA A 98 -20.86 -2.57 -8.97
N ALA A 99 -20.90 -2.75 -7.64
CA ALA A 99 -21.79 -3.74 -7.02
C ALA A 99 -23.28 -3.40 -7.21
N TRP A 100 -23.62 -2.11 -7.16
CA TRP A 100 -24.97 -1.63 -7.45
C TRP A 100 -25.41 -1.95 -8.88
N ASP A 101 -24.54 -1.74 -9.86
CA ASP A 101 -24.84 -2.07 -11.26
C ASP A 101 -25.11 -3.57 -11.43
N ILE A 102 -24.29 -4.43 -10.81
CA ILE A 102 -24.48 -5.91 -10.84
C ILE A 102 -25.80 -6.34 -10.21
N TRP A 103 -26.23 -5.72 -9.11
CA TRP A 103 -27.47 -6.09 -8.43
C TRP A 103 -28.75 -5.65 -9.15
N ASN A 104 -28.65 -4.68 -10.07
CA ASN A 104 -29.80 -4.18 -10.82
C ASN A 104 -29.88 -4.74 -12.25
N GLU A 105 -29.02 -5.69 -12.61
CA GLU A 105 -29.17 -6.58 -13.79
C GLU A 105 -30.04 -7.81 -13.47
#